data_AF-A0A6A8LSM4-F1
#
_entry.id   AF-A0A6A8LSM4-F1
#
_cell.length_a   1.000
_cell.length_b   1.000
_cell.length_c   1.000
_cell.angle_alpha   90.00
_cell.angle_beta   90.00
_cell.angle_gamma   90.00
#
_symmetry.space_group_name_H-M   'P 1'
#
loop_
_entity.id
_entity.type
_entity.pdbx_description
1 polymer ?
#
loop_
_entity_poly.entity_id
_entity_poly.type
_entity_poly.pdbx_seq_one_letter_code
_entity_poly.pdbx_strand_id
1 'polypeptide(L)' 'MANHIVLFEPLMPANTGNIARTCAGTNTELHLIEPLGFSTDDKYMKRAGLDYWD' A
#
# COMPACT_ATOMS: atom_id res chain seq x y z
N MET A 1 12.09 -6.39 -15.61
CA MET A 1 12.62 -6.07 -14.27
C MET A 1 11.49 -5.36 -13.56
N ALA A 2 11.00 -5.88 -12.44
CA ALA A 2 9.93 -5.23 -11.69
C ALA A 2 10.55 -4.10 -10.84
N ASN A 3 9.86 -2.97 -10.73
CA ASN A 3 10.25 -1.90 -9.82
C ASN A 3 9.78 -2.26 -8.40
N HIS A 4 10.48 -1.76 -7.38
CA HIS A 4 10.12 -1.94 -5.98
C HIS A 4 10.00 -0.57 -5.31
N ILE A 5 8.92 -0.37 -4.55
CA ILE A 5 8.71 0.80 -3.69
C ILE A 5 8.66 0.31 -2.25
N VAL A 6 9.43 0.95 -1.36
CA VAL A 6 9.50 0.61 0.06
C VAL A 6 9.07 1.80 0.89
N LEU A 7 8.05 1.62 1.73
CA LEU A 7 7.58 2.64 2.67
C LEU A 7 8.05 2.28 4.08
N PHE A 8 8.89 3.14 4.65
CA PHE A 8 9.36 3.01 6.03
C PHE A 8 8.35 3.62 7.00
N GLU A 9 7.81 2.80 7.89
CA GLU A 9 6.89 3.20 8.98
C GLU A 9 5.77 4.14 8.53
N PRO A 10 4.97 3.78 7.51
CA PRO A 10 3.97 4.68 6.95
C PRO A 10 2.87 5.00 7.95
N LEU A 11 2.62 6.30 8.15
CA LEU A 11 1.69 6.78 9.17
C LEU A 11 0.24 6.93 8.66
N MET A 12 0.05 7.38 7.41
CA MET A 12 -1.25 7.79 6.88
C MET A 12 -1.82 6.77 5.88
N PRO A 13 -2.97 6.13 6.16
CA PRO A 13 -3.51 5.05 5.31
C PRO A 13 -3.86 5.51 3.88
N ALA A 14 -4.33 6.76 3.73
CA ALA A 14 -4.66 7.32 2.42
C ALA A 14 -3.44 7.44 1.49
N ASN A 15 -2.27 7.79 2.04
CA ASN A 15 -1.03 7.88 1.27
C ASN A 15 -0.59 6.49 0.79
N THR A 16 -0.59 5.51 1.69
CA THR A 16 -0.27 4.11 1.35
C THR A 16 -1.23 3.56 0.30
N GLY A 17 -2.53 3.84 0.41
CA GLY A 17 -3.54 3.41 -0.56
C GLY A 17 -3.32 4.01 -1.96
N ASN A 18 -3.01 5.30 -2.05
CA ASN A 18 -2.71 5.96 -3.34
C ASN A 18 -1.43 5.39 -3.98
N ILE A 19 -0.41 5.10 -3.18
CA ILE A 19 0.84 4.48 -3.66
C ILE A 19 0.59 3.04 -4.11
N ALA A 20 -0.19 2.26 -3.34
CA ALA A 20 -0.55 0.90 -3.71
C ALA A 20 -1.33 0.82 -5.03
N ARG A 21 -2.24 1.77 -5.27
CA ARG A 21 -2.94 1.90 -6.57
C ARG A 21 -1.96 2.16 -7.71
N THR A 22 -0.96 3.01 -7.49
CA THR A 22 0.11 3.24 -8.48
C THR A 22 0.86 1.94 -8.75
N CYS A 23 1.25 1.23 -7.70
CA CYS A 23 2.00 -0.03 -7.80
C CYS A 23 1.25 -1.10 -8.60
N ALA A 24 -0.06 -1.24 -8.38
CA ALA A 24 -0.92 -2.12 -9.15
C ALA A 24 -0.99 -1.74 -10.63
N GLY A 25 -1.10 -0.43 -10.93
CA GLY A 25 -1.12 0.07 -12.31
C GLY A 25 0.22 -0.06 -13.06
N THR A 26 1.33 -0.16 -12.34
CA THR A 26 2.69 -0.19 -12.92
C THR A 26 3.41 -1.52 -12.74
N ASN A 27 2.74 -2.56 -12.26
CA ASN A 27 3.33 -3.87 -11.95
C ASN A 27 4.60 -3.74 -11.08
N THR A 28 4.48 -2.95 -10.02
CA THR A 28 5.54 -2.61 -9.06
C THR A 28 5.22 -3.27 -7.73
N GLU A 29 6.23 -3.82 -7.06
CA GLU A 29 6.05 -4.37 -5.71
C GLU A 29 6.07 -3.27 -4.65
N LEU A 30 5.12 -3.33 -3.71
CA LEU A 30 5.06 -2.43 -2.57
C LEU A 30 5.46 -3.17 -1.29
N HIS A 31 6.48 -2.66 -0.62
CA HIS A 31 7.01 -3.17 0.64
C HIS A 31 6.67 -2.19 1.75
N LEU A 32 6.12 -2.65 2.87
CA LEU A 32 5.84 -1.84 4.04
C LEU A 32 6.73 -2.29 5.20
N ILE A 33 7.49 -1.37 5.79
CA ILE A 33 8.31 -1.65 6.96
C ILE A 33 7.55 -1.16 8.19
N GLU A 34 7.38 -2.06 9.16
CA GLU A 34 6.69 -1.82 10.43
C GLU A 34 7.50 -0.90 11.40
N PRO A 35 6.83 -0.25 12.37
CA PRO A 35 5.39 -0.27 12.64
C PRO A 35 4.57 0.59 11.68
N LEU A 36 3.37 0.11 11.34
CA LEU A 36 2.41 0.88 10.55
C LEU A 36 1.59 1.79 11.47
N GLY A 37 1.37 3.04 11.04
CA GLY A 37 0.49 3.98 11.76
C GLY A 37 -1.01 3.70 11.60
N PHE A 38 -1.37 2.63 10.89
CA PHE A 38 -2.73 2.22 10.59
C PHE A 38 -2.82 0.70 10.47
N SER A 39 -4.03 0.14 10.61
CA SER A 39 -4.28 -1.28 10.36
C SER A 39 -4.47 -1.54 8.87
N THR A 40 -3.81 -2.57 8.33
CA THR A 40 -4.00 -3.06 6.97
C THR A 40 -5.34 -3.80 6.80
N ASP A 41 -5.95 -4.26 7.89
CA ASP A 41 -7.25 -4.93 7.91
C ASP A 41 -8.41 -3.93 7.87
N ASP A 42 -8.11 -2.64 8.01
CA ASP A 42 -9.14 -1.61 8.10
C ASP A 42 -9.90 -1.52 6.77
N LYS A 43 -11.22 -1.41 6.87
CA LYS A 43 -12.16 -1.27 5.73
C LYS A 43 -11.74 -0.15 4.76
N TYR A 44 -10.96 0.82 5.23
CA TYR A 44 -10.41 1.90 4.43
C TYR A 44 -9.37 1.43 3.40
N MET A 45 -8.60 0.37 3.66
CA MET A 45 -7.68 -0.22 2.67
C MET A 45 -8.46 -0.84 1.52
N LYS A 46 -9.47 -1.68 1.81
CA LYS A 46 -10.38 -2.22 0.78
C LYS A 46 -11.05 -1.11 -0.04
N ARG A 47 -11.47 -0.02 0.61
CA ARG A 47 -12.10 1.13 -0.04
C ARG A 47 -11.14 1.98 -0.88
N ALA A 48 -9.83 1.90 -0.63
CA ALA A 48 -8.81 2.54 -1.46
C ALA A 48 -8.66 1.89 -2.84
N GLY A 49 -9.52 0.91 -3.17
CA GLY A 49 -9.53 0.17 -4.44
C GLY A 49 -8.47 -0.91 -4.48
N LEU A 50 -8.12 -1.45 -3.31
CA LEU A 50 -7.18 -2.56 -3.11
C LEU A 50 -7.90 -3.91 -3.26
N ASP A 51 -8.65 -4.06 -4.34
CA ASP A 51 -9.36 -5.31 -4.66
C ASP A 51 -8.36 -6.43 -5.04
N TYR A 52 -7.07 -6.08 -5.12
CA TYR A 52 -5.89 -6.89 -5.48
C TYR A 52 -4.93 -7.11 -4.30
N TRP A 53 -5.36 -6.85 -3.07
CA TRP A 53 -4.56 -6.98 -1.84
C TRP A 53 -4.79 -8.33 -1.14
N ASP A 54 -4.58 -9.42 -1.88
CA ASP A 54 -4.45 -10.79 -1.38
C ASP A 54 -3.07 -11.36 -1.77
#